data_AF-A0A7V4T759-F1
#
_entry.id   AF-A0A7V4T759-F1
#
_cell.length_a   1.000
_cell.length_b   1.000
_cell.length_c   1.000
_cell.angle_alpha   90.00
_cell.angle_beta   90.00
_cell.angle_gamma   90.00
#
_symmetry.space_group_name_H-M   'P 1'
#
loop_
_entity.id
_entity.type
_entity.pdbx_description
1 polymer ?
#
loop_
_entity_poly.entity_id
_entity_poly.type
_entity_poly.pdbx_seq_one_letter_code
_entity_poly.pdbx_strand_id
1 'polypeptide(L)'
;NIVFMGMGEPLANYKNLIKTLEIITDSDYGLKFSPRRVTVSTCGLVPKITQLGLDTQVNLAVSLNATTDELRTRLMPVNKKYPLKQLLKACQTFTMKPRNKITFEYILMEGVNDTEAEALELVKLLAPVKAKVNLIPFNEHEKSKFKRPSKTHISEFLQILLDRNLTAITRKSKGDDILAACGQLKAKLY
;
A
#
# COMPACT_ATOMS: atom_id res chain seq x y z
N ASN A 1 3.86 16.29 3.84
CA ASN A 1 3.87 15.06 3.01
C ASN A 1 2.55 15.02 2.26
N ILE A 2 2.54 14.58 1.01
CA ILE A 2 1.34 14.39 0.19
C ILE A 2 1.25 12.89 -0.13
N VAL A 3 0.07 12.31 0.07
CA VAL A 3 -0.18 10.88 -0.20
C VAL A 3 -1.43 10.73 -1.06
N PHE A 4 -1.33 9.98 -2.15
CA PHE A 4 -2.47 9.62 -2.99
C PHE A 4 -3.10 8.34 -2.45
N MET A 5 -3.78 8.47 -1.32
CA MET A 5 -4.46 7.39 -0.58
C MET A 5 -5.93 7.74 -0.25
N GLY A 6 -6.47 8.72 -0.98
CA GLY A 6 -7.89 9.10 -0.89
C GLY A 6 -8.79 8.13 -1.65
N MET A 7 -9.87 8.64 -2.25
CA MET A 7 -10.76 7.84 -3.07
C MET A 7 -10.17 7.56 -4.46
N GLY A 8 -10.38 6.35 -4.96
CA GLY A 8 -10.00 5.93 -6.31
C GLY A 8 -8.62 5.28 -6.41
N GLU A 9 -8.34 4.70 -7.57
CA GLU A 9 -7.04 4.13 -7.94
C GLU A 9 -6.23 5.17 -8.73
N PRO A 10 -5.16 5.77 -8.15
CA PRO A 10 -4.42 6.84 -8.81
C PRO A 10 -3.87 6.46 -10.19
N LEU A 11 -3.38 5.23 -10.36
CA LEU A 11 -2.79 4.78 -11.63
C LEU A 11 -3.82 4.56 -12.74
N ALA A 12 -5.11 4.43 -12.39
CA ALA A 12 -6.19 4.38 -13.38
C ALA A 12 -6.45 5.76 -14.00
N ASN A 13 -6.09 6.85 -13.29
CA ASN A 13 -6.19 8.23 -13.77
C ASN A 13 -4.81 8.82 -14.12
N TYR A 14 -4.00 8.03 -14.84
CA TYR A 14 -2.57 8.28 -15.01
C TYR A 14 -2.22 9.66 -15.59
N LYS A 15 -2.93 10.10 -16.64
CA LYS A 15 -2.65 11.39 -17.30
C LYS A 15 -2.78 12.56 -16.33
N ASN A 16 -3.86 12.58 -15.55
CA ASN A 16 -4.09 13.65 -14.57
C ASN A 16 -3.17 13.52 -13.36
N LEU A 17 -2.83 12.28 -12.96
CA LEU A 17 -1.86 12.03 -11.91
C LEU A 17 -0.50 12.64 -12.26
N ILE A 18 0.06 12.32 -13.44
CA ILE A 18 1.39 12.83 -13.84
C ILE A 18 1.41 14.36 -13.87
N LYS A 19 0.43 14.99 -14.52
CA LYS A 19 0.30 16.46 -14.53
C LYS A 19 0.25 17.05 -13.11
N THR A 20 -0.44 16.38 -12.19
CA THR A 20 -0.53 16.81 -10.79
C THR A 20 0.82 16.67 -10.07
N LEU A 21 1.53 15.56 -10.30
CA LEU A 21 2.85 15.33 -9.71
C LEU A 21 3.89 16.33 -10.21
N GLU A 22 3.86 16.67 -11.50
CA GLU A 22 4.68 17.73 -12.08
C GLU A 22 4.46 19.06 -11.36
N ILE A 23 3.20 19.52 -11.27
CA ILE A 23 2.86 20.79 -10.58
C ILE A 23 3.27 20.78 -9.10
N ILE A 24 3.07 19.66 -8.40
CA ILE A 24 3.41 19.54 -6.98
C ILE A 24 4.92 19.61 -6.76
N THR A 25 5.70 18.99 -7.66
CA THR A 25 7.14 18.78 -7.48
C THR A 25 8.02 19.80 -8.22
N ASP A 26 7.43 20.60 -9.10
CA ASP A 26 8.08 21.71 -9.80
C ASP A 26 8.71 22.69 -8.79
N SER A 27 10.02 22.92 -8.96
CA SER A 27 10.85 23.75 -8.08
C SER A 27 10.80 25.24 -8.39
N ASP A 28 10.33 25.60 -9.58
CA ASP A 28 10.44 26.95 -10.12
C ASP A 28 9.15 27.71 -9.82
N TYR A 29 8.02 27.15 -10.23
CA TYR A 29 6.68 27.77 -10.18
C TYR A 29 5.63 26.91 -9.44
N GLY A 30 5.93 25.65 -9.16
CA GLY A 30 5.01 24.73 -8.49
C GLY A 30 4.93 24.88 -6.96
N LEU A 31 4.42 23.84 -6.30
CA LEU A 31 4.34 23.79 -4.84
C LEU A 31 5.67 23.43 -4.17
N LYS A 32 6.71 23.13 -4.96
CA LYS A 32 8.09 22.87 -4.50
C LYS A 32 8.20 21.74 -3.48
N PHE A 33 7.27 20.78 -3.51
CA PHE A 33 7.37 19.59 -2.67
C PHE A 33 8.47 18.69 -3.21
N SER A 34 9.43 18.34 -2.35
CA SER A 34 10.39 17.28 -2.68
C SER A 34 9.64 15.99 -3.06
N PRO A 35 9.98 15.31 -4.18
CA PRO A 35 9.38 14.03 -4.55
C PRO A 35 9.44 12.98 -3.43
N ARG A 36 10.42 13.08 -2.53
CA ARG A 36 10.56 12.24 -1.33
C ARG A 36 9.42 12.37 -0.32
N ARG A 37 8.66 13.47 -0.37
CA ARG A 37 7.51 13.75 0.49
C ARG A 37 6.17 13.46 -0.21
N VAL A 38 6.21 12.95 -1.44
CA VAL A 38 5.03 12.58 -2.23
C VAL A 38 5.00 11.06 -2.40
N THR A 39 3.87 10.43 -2.09
CA THR A 39 3.70 8.98 -2.22
C THR A 39 2.45 8.67 -3.04
N VAL A 40 2.61 7.89 -4.10
CA VAL A 40 1.50 7.35 -4.89
C VAL A 40 1.19 5.94 -4.40
N SER A 41 -0.05 5.71 -3.97
CA SER A 41 -0.53 4.37 -3.63
C SER A 41 -1.22 3.73 -4.84
N THR A 42 -1.16 2.40 -4.95
CA THR A 42 -1.88 1.64 -5.98
C THR A 42 -2.33 0.28 -5.47
N CYS A 43 -3.44 -0.22 -6.00
CA CYS A 43 -3.89 -1.60 -5.86
C CYS A 43 -3.13 -2.59 -6.77
N GLY A 44 -2.25 -2.11 -7.65
CA GLY A 44 -1.34 -2.97 -8.42
C GLY A 44 -1.54 -2.96 -9.93
N LEU A 45 -1.72 -1.79 -10.56
CA LEU A 45 -1.79 -1.70 -12.03
C LEU A 45 -0.39 -1.82 -12.63
N VAL A 46 0.05 -3.07 -12.87
CA VAL A 46 1.43 -3.44 -13.22
C VAL A 46 2.07 -2.61 -14.34
N PRO A 47 1.42 -2.40 -15.51
CA PRO A 47 2.00 -1.57 -16.57
C PRO A 47 2.23 -0.12 -16.12
N LYS A 48 1.33 0.41 -15.28
CA LYS A 48 1.40 1.79 -14.78
C LYS A 48 2.38 1.97 -13.63
N ILE A 49 2.64 0.93 -12.84
CA ILE A 49 3.75 0.94 -11.87
C ILE A 49 5.07 1.13 -12.60
N THR A 50 5.28 0.32 -13.65
CA THR A 50 6.49 0.40 -14.48
C THR A 50 6.63 1.78 -15.10
N GLN A 51 5.55 2.30 -15.69
CA GLN A 51 5.53 3.64 -16.29
C GLN A 51 5.83 4.75 -15.27
N LEU A 52 5.23 4.69 -14.07
CA LEU A 52 5.43 5.71 -13.03
C LEU A 52 6.89 5.83 -12.59
N GLY A 53 7.60 4.69 -12.52
CA GLY A 53 9.01 4.65 -12.13
C GLY A 53 9.97 5.18 -13.20
N LEU A 54 9.51 5.27 -14.45
CA LEU A 54 10.23 5.92 -15.55
C LEU A 54 9.94 7.42 -15.59
N ASP A 55 8.67 7.79 -15.38
CA ASP A 55 8.18 9.16 -15.56
C ASP A 55 8.47 10.05 -14.33
N THR A 56 8.68 9.48 -13.13
CA THR A 56 8.72 10.25 -11.87
C THR A 56 9.74 9.74 -10.85
N GLN A 57 10.01 10.54 -9.82
CA GLN A 57 10.87 10.17 -8.67
C GLN A 57 10.09 10.11 -7.33
N VAL A 58 8.76 10.01 -7.38
CA VAL A 58 7.94 9.94 -6.17
C VAL A 58 8.07 8.58 -5.48
N ASN A 59 7.65 8.49 -4.22
CA ASN A 59 7.62 7.20 -3.54
C ASN A 59 6.41 6.36 -4.02
N LEU A 60 6.58 5.04 -4.02
CA LEU A 60 5.53 4.08 -4.31
C LEU A 60 5.04 3.40 -3.02
N ALA A 61 3.72 3.33 -2.87
CA ALA A 61 3.03 2.44 -1.96
C ALA A 61 2.16 1.45 -2.74
N VAL A 62 2.10 0.20 -2.28
CA VAL A 62 1.34 -0.88 -2.94
C VAL A 62 0.43 -1.55 -1.92
N SER A 63 -0.88 -1.57 -2.19
CA SER A 63 -1.84 -2.32 -1.40
C SER A 63 -1.71 -3.81 -1.72
N LEU A 64 -1.18 -4.58 -0.77
CA LEU A 64 -0.88 -6.00 -0.94
C LEU A 64 -1.98 -6.91 -0.39
N ASN A 65 -2.27 -6.76 0.91
CA ASN A 65 -3.36 -7.40 1.68
C ASN A 65 -3.42 -8.94 1.71
N ALA A 66 -2.53 -9.66 1.04
CA ALA A 66 -2.46 -11.12 1.07
C ALA A 66 -1.12 -11.63 0.52
N THR A 67 -0.71 -12.82 0.95
CA THR A 67 0.54 -13.46 0.49
C THR A 67 0.35 -14.49 -0.62
N THR A 68 -0.89 -14.91 -0.88
CA THR A 68 -1.25 -15.87 -1.94
C THR A 68 -2.17 -15.24 -2.99
N ASP A 69 -2.08 -15.71 -4.24
CA ASP A 69 -2.93 -15.21 -5.33
C ASP A 69 -4.41 -15.53 -5.11
N GLU A 70 -4.73 -16.66 -4.47
CA GLU A 70 -6.10 -17.04 -4.14
C GLU A 70 -6.73 -16.02 -3.17
N LEU A 71 -6.08 -15.80 -2.03
CA LEU A 71 -6.57 -14.86 -1.02
C LEU A 71 -6.58 -13.43 -1.57
N ARG A 72 -5.53 -13.03 -2.29
CA ARG A 72 -5.45 -11.70 -2.88
C ARG A 72 -6.54 -11.48 -3.90
N THR A 73 -6.89 -12.48 -4.70
CA THR A 73 -8.01 -12.39 -5.67
C THR A 73 -9.35 -12.21 -4.98
N ARG A 74 -9.56 -12.89 -3.84
CA ARG A 74 -10.78 -12.75 -3.04
C ARG A 74 -10.92 -11.34 -2.45
N LEU A 75 -9.82 -10.77 -1.96
CA LEU A 75 -9.81 -9.45 -1.32
C LEU A 75 -9.70 -8.29 -2.33
N MET A 76 -8.98 -8.50 -3.43
CA MET A 76 -8.58 -7.48 -4.39
C MET A 76 -8.73 -8.03 -5.83
N PRO A 77 -9.89 -7.85 -6.48
CA PRO A 77 -10.17 -8.41 -7.81
C PRO A 77 -9.15 -8.06 -8.91
N VAL A 78 -8.41 -6.96 -8.76
CA VAL A 78 -7.30 -6.57 -9.65
C VAL A 78 -6.25 -7.68 -9.78
N ASN A 79 -6.11 -8.55 -8.78
CA ASN A 79 -5.17 -9.67 -8.79
C ASN A 79 -5.44 -10.68 -9.92
N LYS A 80 -6.71 -10.82 -10.36
CA LYS A 80 -7.05 -11.69 -11.50
C LYS A 80 -6.34 -11.26 -12.78
N LYS A 81 -6.16 -9.94 -12.94
CA LYS A 81 -5.48 -9.35 -14.09
C LYS A 81 -3.97 -9.24 -13.87
N TYR A 82 -3.55 -8.91 -12.66
CA TYR A 82 -2.16 -8.73 -12.29
C TYR A 82 -1.81 -9.54 -11.02
N PRO A 83 -1.48 -10.84 -11.18
CA PRO A 83 -1.11 -11.72 -10.08
C PRO A 83 0.15 -11.25 -9.34
N LEU A 84 0.35 -11.75 -8.11
CA LEU A 84 1.45 -11.39 -7.22
C LEU A 84 2.81 -11.44 -7.90
N LYS A 85 3.10 -12.49 -8.67
CA LYS A 85 4.37 -12.61 -9.39
C LYS A 85 4.65 -11.43 -10.32
N GLN A 86 3.63 -10.97 -11.07
CA GLN A 86 3.76 -9.83 -11.98
C GLN A 86 3.88 -8.52 -11.20
N LEU A 87 3.07 -8.36 -10.14
CA LEU A 87 3.10 -7.20 -9.26
C LEU A 87 4.48 -7.00 -8.64
N LEU A 88 5.03 -8.06 -8.03
CA LEU A 88 6.33 -8.02 -7.38
C LEU A 88 7.44 -7.81 -8.39
N LYS A 89 7.35 -8.39 -9.60
CA LYS A 89 8.34 -8.13 -10.65
C LYS A 89 8.39 -6.65 -11.03
N ALA A 90 7.22 -6.00 -11.20
CA ALA A 90 7.18 -4.56 -11.47
C ALA A 90 7.71 -3.73 -10.30
N CYS A 91 7.47 -4.16 -9.05
CA CYS A 91 8.03 -3.52 -7.86
C CYS A 91 9.56 -3.67 -7.80
N GLN A 92 10.11 -4.83 -8.17
CA GLN A 92 11.57 -5.05 -8.20
C GLN A 92 12.26 -4.12 -9.21
N THR A 93 11.62 -3.87 -10.35
CA THR A 93 12.16 -3.01 -11.40
C THR A 93 11.81 -1.53 -11.21
N PHE A 94 11.07 -1.17 -10.16
CA PHE A 94 10.67 0.20 -9.92
C PHE A 94 11.86 1.04 -9.45
N THR A 95 12.27 2.01 -10.26
CA THR A 95 13.43 2.84 -9.99
C THR A 95 13.14 3.83 -8.86
N MET A 96 13.95 3.81 -7.81
CA MET A 96 13.92 4.78 -6.72
C MET A 96 15.33 5.17 -6.33
N LYS A 97 15.45 6.25 -5.53
CA LYS A 97 16.74 6.61 -4.91
C LYS A 97 17.23 5.45 -4.01
N PRO A 98 18.55 5.20 -3.91
CA PRO A 98 19.10 3.97 -3.30
C PRO A 98 18.63 3.64 -1.88
N ARG A 99 18.28 4.66 -1.07
CA ARG A 99 17.82 4.53 0.32
C ARG A 99 16.31 4.38 0.46
N ASN A 100 15.54 4.54 -0.61
CA ASN A 100 14.09 4.45 -0.56
C ASN A 100 13.66 2.98 -0.62
N LYS A 101 12.53 2.69 0.03
CA LYS A 101 11.88 1.39 0.04
C LYS A 101 10.44 1.56 -0.44
N ILE A 102 9.94 0.60 -1.22
CA ILE A 102 8.52 0.52 -1.55
C ILE A 102 7.77 0.23 -0.26
N THR A 103 6.66 0.94 -0.05
CA THR A 103 5.80 0.71 1.10
C THR A 103 4.70 -0.28 0.71
N PHE A 104 4.68 -1.46 1.29
CA PHE A 104 3.56 -2.38 1.14
C PHE A 104 2.54 -2.09 2.25
N GLU A 105 1.35 -1.66 1.87
CA GLU A 105 0.23 -1.50 2.79
C GLU A 105 -0.46 -2.86 2.92
N TYR A 106 -0.62 -3.33 4.16
CA TYR A 106 -1.18 -4.64 4.47
C TYR A 106 -2.25 -4.49 5.55
N ILE A 107 -3.52 -4.58 5.13
CA ILE A 107 -4.66 -4.51 6.03
C ILE A 107 -4.80 -5.84 6.75
N LEU A 108 -4.61 -5.84 8.07
CA LEU A 108 -4.72 -7.02 8.93
C LEU A 108 -6.18 -7.24 9.32
N MET A 109 -6.71 -8.42 8.97
CA MET A 109 -8.09 -8.85 9.21
C MET A 109 -8.10 -10.17 9.97
N GLU A 110 -8.87 -10.22 11.05
CA GLU A 110 -8.91 -11.34 11.99
C GLU A 110 -9.35 -12.64 11.31
N GLY A 111 -8.53 -13.68 11.42
CA GLY A 111 -8.80 -15.01 10.87
C GLY A 111 -8.78 -15.07 9.34
N VAL A 112 -8.27 -14.02 8.68
CA VAL A 112 -8.25 -13.91 7.21
C VAL A 112 -6.83 -13.91 6.68
N ASN A 113 -5.97 -13.05 7.22
CA ASN A 113 -4.62 -12.82 6.70
C ASN A 113 -3.62 -12.40 7.80
N ASP A 114 -3.93 -12.70 9.06
CA ASP A 114 -3.24 -12.26 10.27
C ASP A 114 -2.58 -13.40 11.07
N THR A 115 -2.41 -14.57 10.45
CA THR A 115 -1.75 -15.72 11.10
C THR A 115 -0.23 -15.60 11.09
N GLU A 116 0.45 -16.34 11.96
CA GLU A 116 1.91 -16.44 11.93
C GLU A 116 2.42 -16.93 10.56
N ALA A 117 1.76 -17.93 9.97
CA ALA A 117 2.11 -18.45 8.65
C ALA A 117 2.05 -17.35 7.56
N GLU A 118 1.03 -16.50 7.58
CA GLU A 118 0.92 -15.35 6.68
C GLU A 118 2.06 -14.34 6.92
N ALA A 119 2.47 -14.08 8.16
CA ALA A 119 3.61 -13.21 8.44
C ALA A 119 4.92 -13.77 7.87
N LEU A 120 5.14 -15.09 8.01
CA LEU A 120 6.31 -15.78 7.47
C LEU A 120 6.33 -15.76 5.94
N GLU A 121 5.19 -16.03 5.31
CA GLU A 121 5.07 -15.97 3.85
C GLU A 121 5.23 -14.54 3.33
N LEU A 122 4.75 -13.53 4.07
CA LEU A 122 4.94 -12.12 3.71
C LEU A 122 6.42 -11.73 3.66
N VAL A 123 7.21 -12.20 4.63
CA VAL A 123 8.67 -12.00 4.63
C VAL A 123 9.30 -12.61 3.40
N LYS A 124 8.98 -13.88 3.09
CA LYS A 124 9.53 -14.58 1.91
C LYS A 124 9.14 -13.87 0.61
N LEU A 125 7.88 -13.49 0.49
CA LEU A 125 7.30 -12.85 -0.69
C LEU A 125 7.98 -11.51 -0.99
N LEU A 126 8.30 -10.73 0.05
CA LEU A 126 8.89 -9.41 -0.10
C LEU A 126 10.42 -9.38 -0.08
N ALA A 127 11.09 -10.49 0.25
CA ALA A 127 12.55 -10.57 0.29
C ALA A 127 13.27 -10.06 -1.00
N PRO A 128 12.75 -10.29 -2.23
CA PRO A 128 13.38 -9.77 -3.44
C PRO A 128 13.21 -8.26 -3.67
N VAL A 129 12.36 -7.57 -2.88
CA VAL A 129 12.02 -6.16 -3.05
C VAL A 129 12.62 -5.35 -1.92
N LYS A 130 13.14 -4.16 -2.21
CA LYS A 130 13.48 -3.17 -1.18
C LYS A 130 12.20 -2.65 -0.53
N ALA A 131 11.70 -3.38 0.47
CA ALA A 131 10.37 -3.22 1.01
C ALA A 131 10.38 -2.74 2.47
N LYS A 132 9.34 -2.00 2.82
CA LYS A 132 8.86 -1.85 4.19
C LYS A 132 7.36 -2.10 4.20
N VAL A 133 6.83 -2.54 5.33
CA VAL A 133 5.41 -2.86 5.49
C VAL A 133 4.75 -1.86 6.44
N ASN A 134 3.60 -1.36 6.03
CA ASN A 134 2.66 -0.69 6.92
C ASN A 134 1.52 -1.67 7.23
N LEU A 135 1.50 -2.16 8.46
CA LEU A 135 0.38 -2.94 8.97
C LEU A 135 -0.75 -1.98 9.32
N ILE A 136 -1.91 -2.17 8.71
CA ILE A 136 -3.11 -1.39 8.97
C ILE A 136 -4.12 -2.33 9.63
N PRO A 137 -4.31 -2.28 10.95
CA PRO A 137 -5.39 -3.02 11.58
C PRO A 137 -6.73 -2.63 10.96
N PHE A 138 -7.55 -3.61 10.60
CA PHE A 138 -8.85 -3.35 9.97
C PHE A 138 -9.71 -2.39 10.81
N ASN A 139 -10.37 -1.45 10.14
CA ASN A 139 -11.30 -0.52 10.79
C ASN A 139 -12.71 -1.05 10.56
N GLU A 140 -13.30 -1.61 11.61
CA GLU A 140 -14.62 -2.23 11.55
C GLU A 140 -15.71 -1.22 11.17
N HIS A 141 -16.70 -1.71 10.43
CA HIS A 141 -17.89 -0.94 10.10
C HIS A 141 -19.05 -1.91 9.85
N GLU A 142 -20.28 -1.47 10.11
CA GLU A 142 -21.49 -2.31 10.13
C GLU A 142 -21.69 -3.21 8.90
N LYS A 143 -21.28 -2.73 7.72
CA LYS A 143 -21.42 -3.49 6.46
C LYS A 143 -20.30 -4.52 6.19
N SER A 144 -19.24 -4.55 6.98
CA SER A 144 -18.12 -5.49 6.78
C SER A 144 -18.36 -6.79 7.53
N LYS A 145 -17.97 -7.91 6.91
CA LYS A 145 -17.89 -9.22 7.59
C LYS A 145 -16.52 -9.46 8.23
N PHE A 146 -15.54 -8.60 7.93
CA PHE A 146 -14.19 -8.69 8.49
C PHE A 146 -14.11 -8.02 9.84
N LYS A 147 -13.23 -8.54 10.69
CA LYS A 147 -12.98 -8.03 12.04
C LYS A 147 -11.55 -7.56 12.20
N ARG A 148 -11.35 -6.68 13.17
CA ARG A 148 -10.03 -6.20 13.57
C ARG A 148 -9.37 -7.25 14.46
N PRO A 149 -8.14 -7.69 14.16
CA PRO A 149 -7.42 -8.59 15.06
C PRO A 149 -7.18 -7.95 16.43
N SER A 150 -6.99 -8.80 17.44
CA SER A 150 -6.62 -8.36 18.78
C SER A 150 -5.29 -7.57 18.76
N LYS A 151 -5.11 -6.67 19.72
CA LYS A 151 -3.84 -5.91 19.86
C LYS A 151 -2.63 -6.85 20.02
N THR A 152 -2.82 -7.98 20.69
CA THR A 152 -1.80 -9.02 20.88
C THR A 152 -1.40 -9.63 19.54
N HIS A 153 -2.36 -10.12 18.75
CA HIS A 153 -2.08 -10.69 17.42
C HIS A 153 -1.40 -9.68 16.48
N ILE A 154 -1.84 -8.42 16.49
CA ILE A 154 -1.17 -7.36 15.68
C ILE A 154 0.29 -7.20 16.09
N SER A 155 0.57 -7.24 17.41
CA SER A 155 1.92 -7.07 17.95
C SER A 155 2.80 -8.28 17.63
N GLU A 156 2.26 -9.50 17.74
CA GLU A 156 2.94 -10.74 17.38
C GLU A 156 3.26 -10.79 15.88
N PHE A 157 2.28 -10.47 15.02
CA PHE A 157 2.49 -10.39 13.56
C PHE A 157 3.59 -9.37 13.23
N LEU A 158 3.54 -8.19 13.84
CA LEU A 158 4.58 -7.17 13.68
C LEU A 158 5.96 -7.70 14.11
N GLN A 159 6.04 -8.36 15.27
CA GLN A 159 7.30 -8.87 15.81
C GLN A 159 7.92 -9.92 14.87
N ILE A 160 7.11 -10.83 14.31
CA ILE A 160 7.57 -11.84 13.34
C ILE A 160 8.25 -11.19 12.12
N LEU A 161 7.70 -10.08 11.61
CA LEU A 161 8.29 -9.35 10.48
C LEU A 161 9.62 -8.70 10.88
N LEU A 162 9.66 -8.05 12.05
CA LEU A 162 10.83 -7.35 12.56
C LEU A 162 12.00 -8.30 12.84
N ASP A 163 11.72 -9.45 13.47
CA ASP A 163 12.71 -10.50 13.77
C ASP A 163 13.37 -11.06 12.51
N ARG A 164 12.70 -10.93 11.36
CA ARG A 164 13.21 -11.35 10.04
C ARG A 164 13.75 -10.19 9.21
N ASN A 165 14.09 -9.07 9.86
CA ASN A 165 14.66 -7.87 9.25
C ASN A 165 13.75 -7.18 8.21
N LEU A 166 12.46 -7.50 8.18
CA LEU A 166 11.50 -6.77 7.36
C LEU A 166 11.03 -5.54 8.14
N THR A 167 11.43 -4.35 7.67
CA THR A 167 10.99 -3.09 8.28
C THR A 167 9.47 -3.01 8.24
N ALA A 168 8.83 -3.03 9.41
CA ALA A 168 7.38 -2.98 9.53
C ALA A 168 6.96 -1.96 10.59
N ILE A 169 5.83 -1.29 10.38
CA ILE A 169 5.20 -0.42 11.37
C ILE A 169 3.69 -0.64 11.39
N THR A 170 3.08 -0.56 12.56
CA THR A 170 1.63 -0.51 12.67
C THR A 170 1.16 0.94 12.54
N ARG A 171 0.32 1.23 11.54
CA ARG A 171 -0.31 2.55 11.45
C ARG A 171 -1.34 2.70 12.56
N LYS A 172 -1.17 3.72 13.40
CA LYS A 172 -2.23 4.17 14.31
C LYS A 172 -3.35 4.78 13.46
N SER A 173 -4.58 4.29 13.62
CA SER A 173 -5.77 4.93 13.04
C SER A 173 -5.85 6.35 13.60
N LYS A 174 -5.66 7.35 12.75
CA LYS A 174 -5.99 8.74 13.08
C LYS A 174 -7.40 8.97 12.57
N GLY A 175 -8.35 9.25 13.47
CA GLY A 175 -9.72 9.61 13.10
C GLY A 175 -10.76 8.49 13.17
N ASP A 176 -10.59 7.49 14.05
CA ASP A 176 -11.71 6.60 14.42
C ASP A 176 -12.92 7.43 14.91
N ASP A 177 -12.65 8.60 15.49
CA ASP A 177 -13.64 9.55 15.99
C ASP A 177 -14.44 10.25 14.86
N ILE A 178 -13.97 10.23 13.61
CA ILE A 178 -14.54 11.03 12.50
C ILE A 178 -14.59 10.30 11.15
N LEU A 179 -14.84 8.98 11.07
CA LEU A 179 -15.07 8.22 9.81
C LEU A 179 -14.10 8.53 8.64
N ALA A 180 -12.90 9.03 8.93
CA ALA A 180 -11.95 9.56 7.97
C ALA A 180 -10.70 8.66 7.84
N ALA A 181 -10.74 7.47 8.44
CA ALA A 181 -9.68 6.49 8.29
C ALA A 181 -9.57 6.02 6.83
N CYS A 182 -8.37 5.58 6.42
CA CYS A 182 -8.14 5.06 5.08
C CYS A 182 -9.15 3.95 4.73
N GLY A 183 -9.88 4.12 3.61
CA GLY A 183 -10.95 3.21 3.18
C GLY A 183 -12.36 3.58 3.66
N GLN A 184 -12.52 4.56 4.56
CA GLN A 184 -13.83 5.00 5.08
C GLN A 184 -14.36 6.28 4.42
N LEU A 185 -13.60 6.89 3.50
CA LEU A 185 -14.04 8.06 2.74
C LEU A 185 -15.24 7.70 1.85
N LYS A 186 -16.45 7.98 2.35
CA LYS A 186 -17.69 7.94 1.59
C LYS A 186 -17.98 9.34 1.06
N ALA A 187 -17.89 9.54 -0.25
CA ALA A 187 -18.62 10.62 -0.87
C ALA A 187 -20.12 10.29 -0.81
N LYS A 188 -20.96 11.25 -0.40
CA LYS A 188 -22.38 11.20 -0.80
C LYS A 188 -22.38 11.36 -2.32
N LEU A 189 -22.54 10.25 -3.03
CA LEU A 189 -22.87 10.29 -4.45
C LEU A 189 -24.35 10.70 -4.49
N TYR A 190 -24.59 11.95 -4.88
CA TYR A 190 -25.93 12.45 -5.22
C TYR A 190 -26.31 11.96 -6.62
#